data_AF-A0A7S0WZD6-F1
#
_entry.id   AF-A0A7S0WZD6-F1
#
_cell.length_a   1.000
_cell.length_b   1.000
_cell.length_c   1.000
_cell.angle_alpha   90.00
_cell.angle_beta   90.00
_cell.angle_gamma   90.00
#
_symmetry.space_group_name_H-M   'P 1'
#
loop_
_entity.id
_entity.type
_entity.pdbx_description
1 polymer ?
#
loop_
_entity_poly.entity_id
_entity_poly.type
_entity_poly.pdbx_seq_one_letter_code
_entity_poly.pdbx_strand_id
1 'polypeptide(L)'
;FMNDEVAFPIRVEAVVDVKDEGPDMFKWFKGQRWAQPCITHLRALMRHCVANTTDAAAKGAAARDLIAREFSAQAVARKALAELLRIQGAVDALLGDELAG
;
A
#
# COMPACT_ATOMS: atom_id res chain seq x y z
N PHE A 1 3.39 -4.30 -4.01
CA PHE A 1 2.05 -3.68 -4.05
C PHE A 1 1.02 -4.78 -4.26
N MET A 2 -0.24 -4.59 -3.85
CA MET A 2 -1.28 -5.62 -3.93
C MET A 2 -1.91 -5.65 -5.34
N ASN A 3 -2.00 -6.82 -5.97
CA ASN A 3 -2.61 -7.02 -7.29
C ASN A 3 -3.29 -8.41 -7.36
N ASP A 4 -3.89 -8.76 -8.50
CA ASP A 4 -4.57 -10.05 -8.70
C ASP A 4 -3.62 -11.25 -8.71
N GLU A 5 -2.32 -11.08 -8.88
CA GLU A 5 -1.35 -12.19 -8.86
C GLU A 5 -1.04 -12.65 -7.43
N VAL A 6 -1.00 -11.70 -6.48
CA VAL A 6 -0.60 -11.97 -5.09
C VAL A 6 -1.72 -11.79 -4.08
N ALA A 7 -2.94 -11.46 -4.52
CA ALA A 7 -4.05 -11.20 -3.62
C ALA A 7 -5.41 -11.44 -4.28
N PHE A 8 -6.46 -11.10 -3.52
CA PHE A 8 -7.84 -11.00 -3.96
C PHE A 8 -8.37 -9.59 -3.66
N PRO A 9 -8.10 -8.60 -4.53
CA PRO A 9 -8.54 -7.22 -4.32
C PRO A 9 -10.06 -7.11 -4.18
N ILE A 10 -10.49 -6.46 -3.11
CA ILE A 10 -11.92 -6.18 -2.88
C ILE A 10 -12.32 -5.02 -3.79
N ARG A 11 -13.50 -5.13 -4.42
CA ARG A 11 -14.03 -4.07 -5.26
C ARG A 11 -14.42 -2.89 -4.39
N VAL A 12 -14.21 -1.69 -4.91
CA VAL A 12 -14.74 -0.46 -4.33
C VAL A 12 -16.22 -0.38 -4.64
N GLU A 13 -17.05 -0.24 -3.61
CA GLU A 13 -18.50 -0.03 -3.76
C GLU A 13 -18.82 1.44 -3.98
N ALA A 14 -18.17 2.31 -3.23
CA ALA A 14 -18.29 3.75 -3.35
C ALA A 14 -17.03 4.44 -2.82
N VAL A 15 -16.85 5.71 -3.17
CA VAL A 15 -15.91 6.59 -2.48
C VAL A 15 -16.75 7.49 -1.57
N VAL A 16 -16.52 7.40 -0.26
CA VAL A 16 -17.34 8.09 0.75
C VAL A 16 -16.46 8.99 1.62
N ASP A 17 -17.06 10.01 2.22
CA ASP A 17 -16.37 10.84 3.20
C ASP A 17 -16.03 10.02 4.45
N VAL A 18 -14.87 10.31 5.05
CA VAL A 18 -14.53 9.76 6.36
C VAL A 18 -15.47 10.39 7.38
N LYS A 19 -16.19 9.54 8.11
CA LYS A 19 -17.15 9.99 9.13
C LYS A 19 -16.40 10.44 10.38
N ASP A 20 -16.87 11.52 11.01
CA ASP A 20 -16.40 11.94 12.33
C ASP A 20 -16.80 10.92 13.43
N GLU A 21 -17.84 10.13 13.15
CA GLU A 21 -18.34 9.03 13.98
C GLU A 21 -17.42 7.81 13.84
N GLY A 22 -16.53 7.59 14.80
CA GLY A 22 -15.61 6.46 14.79
C GLY A 22 -14.51 6.57 15.85
N PRO A 23 -13.40 5.82 15.70
CA PRO A 23 -12.22 5.97 16.54
C PRO A 23 -11.70 7.42 16.49
N ASP A 24 -11.13 7.92 17.58
CA ASP A 24 -10.67 9.33 17.68
C ASP A 24 -9.75 9.76 16.53
N MET A 25 -8.97 8.84 15.97
CA MET A 25 -8.10 9.08 14.82
C MET A 25 -8.85 9.54 13.56
N PHE A 26 -10.16 9.27 13.42
CA PHE A 26 -10.94 9.68 12.25
C PHE A 26 -11.05 11.20 12.13
N LYS A 27 -10.96 11.91 13.26
CA LYS A 27 -10.94 13.38 13.29
C LYS A 27 -9.75 13.96 12.51
N TRP A 28 -8.63 13.23 12.41
CA TRP A 28 -7.45 13.65 11.63
C TRP A 28 -7.64 13.55 10.11
N PHE A 29 -8.68 12.85 9.67
CA PHE A 29 -8.99 12.63 8.26
C PHE A 29 -10.25 13.39 7.82
N LYS A 30 -10.71 14.37 8.61
CA LYS A 30 -11.88 15.17 8.28
C LYS A 30 -11.73 15.86 6.92
N GLY A 31 -12.77 15.76 6.10
CA GLY A 31 -12.79 16.28 4.73
C GLY A 31 -12.06 15.41 3.70
N GLN A 32 -11.45 14.30 4.13
CA GLN A 32 -10.91 13.30 3.21
C GLN A 32 -11.98 12.28 2.83
N ARG A 33 -11.74 11.61 1.71
CA ARG A 33 -12.58 10.54 1.17
C ARG A 33 -11.80 9.24 1.11
N TRP A 34 -12.48 8.12 1.33
CA TRP A 34 -11.89 6.79 1.22
C TRP A 34 -12.76 5.84 0.40
N ALA A 35 -12.13 4.79 -0.11
CA ALA A 35 -12.81 3.75 -0.86
C ALA A 35 -13.54 2.79 0.10
N GLN A 36 -14.88 2.84 0.09
CA GLN A 36 -15.74 1.90 0.80
C GLN A 36 -15.65 0.52 0.12
N PRO A 37 -15.21 -0.54 0.82
CA PRO A 37 -15.14 -1.87 0.23
C PRO A 37 -16.53 -2.49 0.06
N CYS A 38 -16.74 -3.18 -1.07
CA CYS A 38 -17.95 -3.94 -1.36
C CYS A 38 -18.04 -5.21 -0.51
N ILE A 39 -18.93 -5.22 0.47
CA ILE A 39 -19.12 -6.34 1.40
C ILE A 39 -19.61 -7.61 0.68
N THR A 40 -20.49 -7.46 -0.30
CA THR A 40 -20.99 -8.59 -1.10
C THR A 40 -19.85 -9.27 -1.86
N HIS A 41 -18.94 -8.49 -2.44
CA HIS A 41 -17.77 -9.03 -3.14
C HIS A 41 -16.79 -9.68 -2.16
N LEU A 42 -16.51 -9.04 -1.02
CA LEU A 42 -15.66 -9.62 0.02
C LEU A 42 -16.15 -11.01 0.44
N ARG A 43 -17.46 -11.17 0.70
CA ARG A 43 -18.03 -12.48 1.07
C ARG A 43 -17.87 -13.53 -0.03
N ALA A 44 -17.97 -13.12 -1.30
CA ALA A 44 -17.73 -14.02 -2.42
C ALA A 44 -16.26 -14.47 -2.48
N LEU A 45 -15.32 -13.54 -2.32
CA LEU A 45 -13.88 -13.84 -2.27
C LEU A 45 -13.51 -14.77 -1.10
N MET A 46 -14.06 -14.52 0.09
CA MET A 46 -13.80 -15.40 1.25
C MET A 46 -14.29 -16.83 1.00
N ARG A 47 -15.49 -16.99 0.41
CA ARG A 47 -16.00 -18.32 0.03
C ARG A 47 -15.14 -18.96 -1.05
N HIS A 48 -14.68 -18.18 -2.04
CA HIS A 48 -13.75 -18.65 -3.07
C HIS A 48 -12.48 -19.23 -2.45
N CYS A 49 -11.87 -18.55 -1.48
CA CYS A 49 -10.64 -19.04 -0.83
C CYS A 49 -10.83 -20.40 -0.12
N VAL A 50 -11.98 -20.63 0.49
CA VAL A 50 -12.31 -21.90 1.17
C VAL A 50 -12.64 -22.99 0.16
N ALA A 51 -13.35 -22.65 -0.92
CA ALA A 51 -13.71 -23.61 -1.98
C ALA A 51 -12.53 -23.99 -2.88
N ASN A 52 -11.56 -23.08 -3.06
CA ASN A 52 -10.42 -23.22 -3.97
C ASN A 52 -9.09 -23.06 -3.21
N THR A 53 -8.84 -23.96 -2.26
CA THR A 53 -7.70 -23.86 -1.33
C THR A 53 -6.34 -23.87 -2.03
N THR A 54 -6.21 -24.58 -3.16
CA THR A 54 -4.97 -24.60 -3.96
C THR A 54 -4.65 -23.24 -4.56
N ASP A 55 -5.62 -22.56 -5.17
CA ASP A 55 -5.46 -21.21 -5.72
C ASP A 55 -5.13 -20.20 -4.60
N ALA A 56 -5.86 -20.26 -3.49
CA ALA A 56 -5.62 -19.41 -2.34
C ALA A 56 -4.21 -19.61 -1.74
N ALA A 57 -3.75 -20.85 -1.64
CA ALA A 57 -2.41 -21.18 -1.15
C ALA A 57 -1.31 -20.69 -2.12
N ALA A 58 -1.51 -20.85 -3.43
CA ALA A 58 -0.56 -20.39 -4.44
C ALA A 58 -0.39 -18.86 -4.40
N LYS A 59 -1.50 -18.10 -4.35
CA LYS A 59 -1.46 -16.64 -4.18
C LYS A 59 -0.81 -16.24 -2.87
N GLY A 60 -1.09 -16.95 -1.78
CA GLY A 60 -0.46 -16.70 -0.48
C GLY A 60 1.06 -16.90 -0.49
N ALA A 61 1.55 -17.93 -1.19
CA ALA A 61 2.98 -18.15 -1.39
C ALA A 61 3.61 -17.00 -2.21
N ALA A 62 2.99 -16.64 -3.34
CA ALA A 62 3.45 -15.52 -4.16
C ALA A 62 3.46 -14.18 -3.39
N ALA A 63 2.45 -13.95 -2.54
CA ALA A 63 2.39 -12.78 -1.66
C ALA A 63 3.55 -12.75 -0.66
N ARG A 64 3.87 -13.89 -0.04
CA ARG A 64 4.99 -14.01 0.90
C ARG A 64 6.31 -13.67 0.20
N ASP A 65 6.54 -14.21 -0.98
CA ASP A 65 7.76 -13.97 -1.75
C ASP A 65 7.89 -12.49 -2.14
N LEU A 66 6.78 -11.86 -2.53
CA LEU A 66 6.74 -10.42 -2.80
C LEU A 66 7.12 -9.61 -1.55
N ILE A 67 6.54 -9.93 -0.39
CA ILE A 67 6.85 -9.22 0.86
C ILE A 67 8.32 -9.39 1.23
N ALA A 68 8.86 -10.61 1.19
CA ALA A 68 10.27 -10.85 1.49
C ALA A 68 11.20 -10.04 0.58
N ARG A 69 10.88 -10.00 -0.73
CA ARG A 69 11.69 -9.31 -1.73
C ARG A 69 11.59 -7.79 -1.65
N GLU A 70 10.39 -7.24 -1.51
CA GLU A 70 10.13 -5.81 -1.71
C GLU A 70 9.88 -5.03 -0.42
N PHE A 71 9.45 -5.70 0.64
CA PHE A 71 8.94 -5.10 1.88
C PHE A 71 9.59 -5.66 3.14
N SER A 72 10.64 -6.48 3.02
CA SER A 72 11.49 -6.80 4.17
C SER A 72 12.17 -5.55 4.70
N ALA A 73 12.51 -5.53 5.99
CA ALA A 73 13.19 -4.39 6.60
C ALA A 73 14.44 -3.96 5.80
N GLN A 74 15.20 -4.93 5.30
CA GLN A 74 16.36 -4.66 4.46
C GLN A 74 15.99 -4.06 3.09
N ALA A 75 14.95 -4.56 2.43
CA ALA A 75 14.47 -4.01 1.16
C ALA A 75 13.98 -2.56 1.32
N VAL A 76 13.23 -2.29 2.38
CA VAL A 76 12.74 -0.94 2.70
C VAL A 76 13.90 -0.01 3.04
N ALA A 77 14.85 -0.45 3.87
CA ALA A 77 16.03 0.35 4.23
C ALA A 77 16.86 0.75 3.01
N ARG A 78 17.05 -0.16 2.05
CA ARG A 78 17.72 0.15 0.78
C ARG A 78 16.98 1.22 -0.02
N LYS A 79 15.66 1.14 -0.12
CA LYS A 79 14.84 2.14 -0.82
C LYS A 79 14.93 3.51 -0.13
N ALA A 80 14.85 3.52 1.20
CA ALA A 80 15.00 4.75 1.98
C ALA A 80 16.37 5.39 1.80
N LEU A 81 17.45 4.62 1.88
CA LEU A 81 18.81 5.12 1.68
C LEU A 81 19.02 5.69 0.27
N ALA A 82 18.54 4.99 -0.76
CA ALA A 82 18.63 5.47 -2.13
C ALA A 82 17.94 6.84 -2.29
N GLU A 83 16.77 7.01 -1.68
CA GLU A 83 16.05 8.28 -1.73
C GLU A 83 16.74 9.39 -0.94
N LEU A 84 17.32 9.09 0.23
CA LEU A 84 18.11 10.06 0.99
C LEU A 84 19.32 10.55 0.19
N LEU A 85 20.04 9.65 -0.48
CA LEU A 85 21.17 10.01 -1.34
C LEU A 85 20.73 10.85 -2.54
N ARG A 86 19.57 10.52 -3.14
CA ARG A 86 18.99 11.31 -4.23
C ARG A 86 18.65 12.74 -3.79
N ILE A 87 18.03 12.88 -2.61
CA ILE A 87 17.70 14.19 -2.03
C ILE A 87 18.97 14.95 -1.69
N GLN A 88 19.96 14.31 -1.08
CA GLN A 88 21.25 14.93 -0.76
C GLN A 88 21.91 15.51 -2.01
N GLY A 89 22.00 14.72 -3.09
CA GLY A 89 22.58 15.19 -4.34
C GLY A 89 21.81 16.37 -4.96
N ALA A 90 20.48 16.39 -4.83
CA ALA A 90 19.68 17.51 -5.30
C ALA A 90 19.89 18.79 -4.46
N VAL A 91 20.02 18.64 -3.14
CA VAL A 91 20.33 19.75 -2.22
C VAL A 91 21.74 20.29 -2.49
N ASP A 92 22.73 19.42 -2.66
CA ASP A 92 24.11 19.84 -2.93
C ASP A 92 24.22 20.59 -4.25
N ALA A 93 23.48 20.18 -5.29
CA ALA A 93 23.42 20.90 -6.56
C ALA A 93 22.80 22.30 -6.41
N LEU A 94 21.67 22.41 -5.69
CA LEU A 94 21.02 23.70 -5.43
C LEU A 94 21.94 24.67 -4.67
N LEU A 95 22.61 24.18 -3.61
CA LEU A 95 23.52 25.00 -2.81
C LEU A 95 24.83 25.32 -3.54
N GLY A 96 25.30 24.42 -4.41
CA GLY A 96 26.47 24.66 -5.26
C GLY A 96 26.23 25.75 -6.30
N ASP A 97 25.03 25.79 -6.90
CA ASP A 97 24.63 26.83 -7.85
C ASP A 97 24.44 28.20 -7.18
N GLU A 98 23.98 28.26 -5.93
CA GLU A 98 23.86 29.51 -5.15
C GLU A 98 25.20 30.14 -4.75
N LEU A 99 26.27 29.33 -4.60
CA LEU A 99 27.60 29.82 -4.22
C LEU A 99 28.49 30.18 -5.43
N ALA A 100 28.08 29.80 -6.63
CA ALA A 100 28.81 30.04 -7.88
C ALA A 100 28.27 31.25 -8.69
N GLY A 101 27.14 31.84 -8.30
CA GLY A 101 26.56 33.07 -8.86
C GLY A 101 26.86 34.30 -8.01
#